data_AF-A0A0B5HU20-F1
#
_entry.id   AF-A0A0B5HU20-F1
#
_cell.length_a   1.000
_cell.length_b   1.000
_cell.length_c   1.000
_cell.angle_alpha   90.00
_cell.angle_beta   90.00
_cell.angle_gamma   90.00
#
_symmetry.space_group_name_H-M   'P 1'
#
loop_
_entity.id
_entity.type
_entity.pdbx_description
1 polymer ?
#
loop_
_entity_poly.entity_id
_entity_poly.type
_entity_poly.pdbx_seq_one_letter_code
_entity_poly.pdbx_strand_id
1 'polypeptide(L)'
;MILTLIPISYSYGDGHDDFSVALEIIESQTPCEDLNDTQFEFLGDYYMEQMHPGEAHERMDEMMGGEGSESLRIVHINMGKNFYCKESSGFGMMGGNMMQGMMGNFGYASWGIITIFYIILLAGLIILVYFWIIRLWKNTKNRRRKK
;
A
#
# COMPACT_ATOMS: atom_id res chain seq x y z
N MET A 1 -37.23 -29.64 -25.95
CA MET A 1 -36.00 -29.71 -25.16
C MET A 1 -36.23 -28.81 -23.94
N ILE A 2 -36.55 -29.39 -22.79
CA ILE A 2 -36.96 -28.66 -21.58
C ILE A 2 -35.68 -28.24 -20.85
N LEU A 3 -35.46 -26.94 -20.72
CA LEU A 3 -34.33 -26.34 -20.02
C LEU A 3 -34.65 -26.34 -18.51
N THR A 4 -34.13 -27.31 -17.76
CA THR A 4 -34.26 -27.33 -16.30
C THR A 4 -33.14 -26.49 -15.69
N LEU A 5 -33.48 -25.33 -15.15
CA LEU A 5 -32.61 -24.54 -14.27
C LEU A 5 -32.54 -25.24 -12.91
N ILE A 6 -31.39 -25.81 -12.60
CA ILE A 6 -31.10 -26.37 -11.27
C ILE A 6 -30.64 -25.19 -10.38
N PRO A 7 -31.29 -24.93 -9.24
CA PRO A 7 -30.75 -23.98 -8.26
C PRO A 7 -29.51 -24.61 -7.63
N ILE A 8 -28.34 -24.03 -7.88
CA ILE A 8 -27.10 -24.41 -7.20
C ILE A 8 -27.20 -23.87 -5.77
N SER A 9 -27.47 -24.76 -4.82
CA SER A 9 -27.35 -24.45 -3.40
C SER A 9 -25.86 -24.38 -3.06
N TYR A 10 -25.32 -23.17 -2.89
CA TYR A 10 -23.99 -22.99 -2.31
C TYR A 10 -24.07 -23.25 -0.82
N SER A 11 -23.44 -24.34 -0.37
CA SER A 11 -23.20 -24.61 1.04
C SER A 11 -22.07 -23.69 1.48
N TYR A 12 -22.31 -22.84 2.48
CA TYR A 12 -21.24 -22.07 3.12
C TYR A 12 -20.37 -23.03 3.90
N GLY A 13 -19.20 -23.33 3.34
CA GLY A 13 -18.11 -24.00 4.03
C GLY A 13 -17.49 -23.02 5.02
N ASP A 14 -17.38 -23.49 6.24
CA ASP A 14 -16.62 -22.94 7.37
C ASP A 14 -15.19 -22.60 6.95
N GLY A 15 -14.70 -21.45 7.41
CA GLY A 15 -13.47 -20.80 6.97
C GLY A 15 -12.25 -21.71 7.04
N HIS A 16 -11.53 -21.76 5.93
CA HIS A 16 -10.07 -21.71 5.80
C HIS A 16 -9.75 -22.01 4.33
N ASP A 17 -9.17 -21.02 3.66
CA ASP A 17 -8.44 -21.13 2.39
C ASP A 17 -9.22 -21.43 1.11
N ASP A 18 -10.57 -21.44 1.13
CA ASP A 18 -11.34 -21.62 -0.11
C ASP A 18 -11.59 -20.29 -0.83
N PHE A 19 -10.54 -19.80 -1.49
CA PHE A 19 -10.62 -18.63 -2.37
C PHE A 19 -11.23 -18.95 -3.74
N SER A 20 -11.82 -20.13 -3.95
CA SER A 20 -12.38 -20.51 -5.26
C SER A 20 -13.44 -19.53 -5.76
N VAL A 21 -14.29 -19.03 -4.88
CA VAL A 21 -15.33 -18.03 -5.22
C VAL A 21 -14.68 -16.71 -5.64
N ALA A 22 -13.68 -16.22 -4.90
CA ALA A 22 -12.97 -14.99 -5.23
C ALA A 22 -12.23 -15.12 -6.57
N LEU A 23 -11.56 -16.25 -6.80
CA LEU A 23 -10.86 -16.54 -8.04
C LEU A 23 -11.82 -16.65 -9.22
N GLU A 24 -12.96 -17.34 -9.08
CA GLU A 24 -13.98 -17.42 -10.13
C GLU A 24 -14.48 -16.03 -10.52
N ILE A 25 -14.75 -15.16 -9.55
CA ILE A 25 -15.17 -13.77 -9.80
C ILE A 25 -14.10 -13.01 -10.58
N ILE A 26 -12.82 -13.12 -10.16
CA ILE A 26 -11.68 -12.43 -10.79
C ILE A 26 -11.43 -12.93 -12.21
N GLU A 27 -11.44 -14.25 -12.42
CA GLU A 27 -11.21 -14.88 -13.72
C GLU A 27 -12.35 -14.60 -14.70
N SER A 28 -13.59 -14.64 -14.23
CA SER A 28 -14.78 -14.33 -15.03
C SER A 28 -14.98 -12.83 -15.28
N GLN A 29 -14.23 -11.98 -14.57
CA GLN A 29 -14.39 -10.52 -14.59
C GLN A 29 -15.84 -10.09 -14.34
N THR A 30 -16.51 -10.74 -13.38
CA THR A 30 -17.91 -10.48 -13.07
C THR A 30 -18.12 -8.98 -12.78
N PRO A 31 -19.12 -8.32 -13.38
CA PRO A 31 -19.40 -6.91 -13.13
C PRO A 31 -19.76 -6.65 -11.67
N CYS A 32 -19.30 -5.51 -11.13
CA CYS A 32 -19.54 -5.15 -9.73
C CYS A 32 -21.00 -5.03 -9.32
N GLU A 33 -21.86 -4.62 -10.25
CA GLU A 33 -23.30 -4.49 -10.03
C GLU A 33 -23.99 -5.86 -9.86
N ASP A 34 -23.33 -6.94 -10.32
CA ASP A 34 -23.81 -8.31 -10.22
C ASP A 34 -23.29 -9.04 -8.97
N LEU A 35 -22.43 -8.39 -8.17
CA LEU A 35 -21.86 -8.96 -6.95
C LEU A 35 -22.67 -8.56 -5.71
N ASN A 36 -22.92 -9.52 -4.84
CA ASN A 36 -23.51 -9.28 -3.53
C ASN A 36 -22.46 -9.12 -2.42
N ASP A 37 -22.89 -8.69 -1.23
CA ASP A 37 -22.00 -8.45 -0.10
C ASP A 37 -21.15 -9.66 0.27
N THR A 38 -21.68 -10.89 0.23
CA THR A 38 -20.84 -12.04 0.57
C THR A 38 -19.78 -12.36 -0.48
N GLN A 39 -20.08 -12.14 -1.76
CA GLN A 39 -19.07 -12.22 -2.80
C GLN A 39 -17.97 -11.17 -2.58
N PHE A 40 -18.33 -9.98 -2.10
CA PHE A 40 -17.37 -8.97 -1.70
C PHE A 40 -16.58 -9.33 -0.43
N GLU A 41 -17.19 -10.04 0.52
CA GLU A 41 -16.49 -10.60 1.69
C GLU A 41 -15.40 -11.58 1.25
N PHE A 42 -15.72 -12.55 0.39
CA PHE A 42 -14.72 -13.49 -0.16
C PHE A 42 -13.61 -12.79 -0.96
N LEU A 43 -13.95 -11.75 -1.73
CA LEU A 43 -12.94 -10.93 -2.42
C LEU A 43 -12.05 -10.16 -1.42
N GLY A 44 -12.64 -9.61 -0.36
CA GLY A 44 -11.92 -8.88 0.68
C GLY A 44 -10.92 -9.75 1.42
N ASP A 45 -11.39 -10.91 1.87
CA ASP A 45 -10.60 -11.95 2.50
C ASP A 45 -9.43 -12.38 1.58
N TYR A 46 -9.71 -12.70 0.31
CA TYR A 46 -8.68 -13.00 -0.68
C TYR A 46 -7.61 -11.90 -0.79
N TYR A 47 -8.01 -10.63 -0.93
CA TYR A 47 -7.06 -9.53 -1.01
C TYR A 47 -6.30 -9.31 0.30
N MET A 48 -6.90 -9.65 1.45
CA MET A 48 -6.26 -9.53 2.76
C MET A 48 -5.16 -10.58 2.90
N GLU A 49 -5.44 -11.81 2.51
CA GLU A 49 -4.45 -12.88 2.42
C GLU A 49 -3.31 -12.52 1.45
N GLN A 50 -3.60 -11.90 0.29
CA GLN A 50 -2.54 -11.46 -0.64
C GLN A 50 -1.62 -10.37 -0.03
N MET A 51 -2.14 -9.51 0.85
CA MET A 51 -1.36 -8.45 1.49
C MET A 51 -0.67 -8.89 2.77
N HIS A 52 -1.29 -9.80 3.53
CA HIS A 52 -0.86 -10.24 4.85
C HIS A 52 -0.96 -11.77 4.98
N PRO A 53 -0.19 -12.55 4.21
CA PRO A 53 -0.40 -13.99 4.12
C PRO A 53 -0.16 -14.74 5.44
N GLY A 54 -0.92 -15.82 5.64
CA GLY A 54 -0.79 -16.76 6.76
C GLY A 54 -1.10 -16.12 8.12
N GLU A 55 -0.28 -16.39 9.13
CA GLU A 55 -0.50 -15.93 10.52
C GLU A 55 -0.67 -14.40 10.66
N ALA A 56 -0.21 -13.61 9.67
CA ALA A 56 -0.38 -12.17 9.69
C ALA A 56 -1.84 -11.74 9.48
N HIS A 57 -2.57 -12.42 8.60
CA HIS A 57 -3.99 -12.22 8.33
C HIS A 57 -4.81 -12.69 9.54
N GLU A 58 -4.57 -13.91 10.03
CA GLU A 58 -5.28 -14.43 11.21
C GLU A 58 -5.15 -13.50 12.44
N ARG A 59 -3.95 -12.95 12.66
CA ARG A 59 -3.73 -11.99 13.74
C ARG A 59 -4.46 -10.66 13.50
N MET A 60 -4.57 -10.22 12.25
CA MET A 60 -5.32 -9.02 11.90
C MET A 60 -6.81 -9.23 12.16
N ASP A 61 -7.33 -10.40 11.83
CA ASP A 61 -8.73 -10.77 12.05
C ASP A 61 -9.07 -10.76 13.52
N GLU A 62 -8.22 -11.37 14.35
CA GLU A 62 -8.37 -11.38 15.80
C GLU A 62 -8.43 -9.95 16.37
N MET A 63 -7.60 -9.04 15.85
CA MET A 63 -7.61 -7.64 16.25
C MET A 63 -8.85 -6.86 15.75
N MET A 64 -9.51 -7.33 14.69
CA MET A 64 -10.68 -6.71 14.06
C MET A 64 -12.03 -7.28 14.57
N GLY A 65 -11.99 -8.15 15.59
CA GLY A 65 -13.16 -8.74 16.21
C GLY A 65 -13.20 -10.27 16.15
N GLY A 66 -12.23 -10.89 15.50
CA GLY A 66 -12.12 -12.33 15.30
C GLY A 66 -12.88 -12.82 14.08
N GLU A 67 -12.54 -14.04 13.67
CA GLU A 67 -13.18 -14.68 12.53
C GLU A 67 -14.70 -14.86 12.70
N GLY A 68 -15.42 -14.64 11.62
CA GLY A 68 -16.89 -14.63 11.59
C GLY A 68 -17.56 -13.47 12.35
N SER A 69 -16.79 -12.49 12.86
CA SER A 69 -17.36 -11.30 13.50
C SER A 69 -17.99 -10.35 12.47
N GLU A 70 -19.07 -9.67 12.86
CA GLU A 70 -19.72 -8.68 11.99
C GLU A 70 -18.77 -7.52 11.62
N SER A 71 -17.89 -7.13 12.54
CA SER A 71 -16.89 -6.08 12.30
C SER A 71 -15.88 -6.52 11.24
N LEU A 72 -15.38 -7.75 11.32
CA LEU A 72 -14.46 -8.30 10.32
C LEU A 72 -15.14 -8.47 8.96
N ARG A 73 -16.36 -9.03 8.94
CA ARG A 73 -17.16 -9.16 7.71
C ARG A 73 -17.32 -7.83 6.99
N ILE A 74 -17.67 -6.76 7.71
CA ILE A 74 -17.79 -5.43 7.11
C ILE A 74 -16.44 -4.96 6.54
N VAL A 75 -15.32 -5.18 7.24
CA VAL A 75 -13.99 -4.84 6.71
C VAL A 75 -13.71 -5.57 5.40
N HIS A 76 -13.94 -6.88 5.35
CA HIS A 76 -13.74 -7.69 4.15
C HIS A 76 -14.63 -7.23 2.99
N ILE A 77 -15.94 -7.06 3.19
CA ILE A 77 -16.86 -6.56 2.15
C ILE A 77 -16.34 -5.28 1.51
N ASN A 78 -15.95 -4.35 2.37
CA ASN A 78 -15.51 -3.04 1.95
C ASN A 78 -14.17 -3.09 1.23
N MET A 79 -13.26 -3.91 1.72
CA MET A 79 -11.99 -4.15 1.08
C MET A 79 -12.19 -4.76 -0.32
N GLY A 80 -13.03 -5.80 -0.45
CA GLY A 80 -13.39 -6.40 -1.72
C GLY A 80 -13.95 -5.38 -2.72
N LYS A 81 -14.89 -4.52 -2.29
CA LYS A 81 -15.44 -3.42 -3.12
C LYS A 81 -14.36 -2.46 -3.62
N ASN A 82 -13.48 -1.98 -2.73
CA ASN A 82 -12.44 -1.03 -3.11
C ASN A 82 -11.42 -1.62 -4.09
N PHE A 83 -10.95 -2.84 -3.82
CA PHE A 83 -9.89 -3.46 -4.62
C PHE A 83 -10.42 -3.99 -5.96
N TYR A 84 -11.56 -4.68 -5.96
CA TYR A 84 -12.09 -5.32 -7.17
C TYR A 84 -12.77 -4.30 -8.09
N CYS A 85 -13.69 -3.51 -7.54
CA CYS A 85 -14.49 -2.59 -8.35
C CYS A 85 -13.76 -1.30 -8.70
N LYS A 86 -12.60 -1.06 -8.08
CA LYS A 86 -11.93 0.24 -8.09
C LYS A 86 -12.91 1.35 -7.76
N GLU A 87 -13.95 0.99 -7.01
CA GLU A 87 -14.89 1.95 -6.51
C GLU A 87 -14.05 2.72 -5.51
N SER A 88 -13.62 3.90 -5.92
CA SER A 88 -13.18 4.95 -5.01
C SER A 88 -14.39 5.41 -4.15
N SER A 89 -15.25 4.49 -3.72
CA SER A 89 -16.22 4.65 -2.65
C SER A 89 -15.41 4.61 -1.37
N GLY A 90 -14.67 5.71 -1.17
CA GLY A 90 -13.62 5.85 -0.19
C GLY A 90 -13.95 5.11 1.10
N PHE A 91 -13.22 4.03 1.33
CA PHE A 91 -12.86 3.60 2.67
C PHE A 91 -11.91 4.61 3.31
N GLY A 92 -12.37 5.86 3.38
CA GLY A 92 -12.24 6.59 4.61
C GLY A 92 -13.28 6.03 5.56
N MET A 93 -12.90 5.01 6.34
CA MET A 93 -13.11 5.17 7.78
C MET A 93 -12.58 6.57 8.12
N MET A 94 -13.46 7.56 8.19
CA MET A 94 -13.12 8.97 8.45
C MET A 94 -11.97 9.57 7.60
N GLY A 95 -12.32 10.40 6.61
CA GLY A 95 -11.50 11.61 6.38
C GLY A 95 -10.47 11.59 5.26
N GLY A 96 -10.61 10.76 4.24
CA GLY A 96 -9.74 10.78 3.04
C GLY A 96 -9.78 12.07 2.22
N ASN A 97 -10.80 12.93 2.39
CA ASN A 97 -10.94 14.20 1.66
C ASN A 97 -10.93 15.47 2.54
N MET A 98 -10.75 15.35 3.87
CA MET A 98 -10.53 16.51 4.75
C MET A 98 -9.09 16.63 5.25
N MET A 99 -8.30 15.56 5.22
CA MET A 99 -6.91 15.59 5.72
C MET A 99 -5.86 15.88 4.64
N GLN A 100 -6.24 15.92 3.36
CA GLN A 100 -5.33 16.36 2.28
C GLN A 100 -5.21 17.89 2.19
N GLY A 101 -6.09 18.63 2.89
CA GLY A 101 -6.05 20.10 2.97
C GLY A 101 -5.33 20.68 4.19
N MET A 102 -5.10 19.89 5.25
CA MET A 102 -4.49 20.38 6.50
C MET A 102 -3.11 19.79 6.83
N MET A 103 -2.71 18.70 6.18
CA MET A 103 -1.39 18.07 6.39
C MET A 103 -0.39 18.40 5.27
N GLY A 104 -0.73 19.35 4.39
CA GLY A 104 0.16 19.88 3.36
C GLY A 104 1.06 21.04 3.83
N ASN A 105 0.91 21.53 5.06
CA ASN A 105 1.59 22.76 5.51
C ASN A 105 2.52 22.59 6.72
N PHE A 106 2.66 21.38 7.28
CA PHE A 106 3.59 21.12 8.40
C PHE A 106 4.81 20.25 8.02
N GLY A 107 4.79 19.59 6.86
CA GLY A 107 5.95 18.84 6.35
C GLY A 107 7.05 19.73 5.77
N TYR A 108 6.69 20.81 5.06
CA TYR A 108 7.69 21.61 4.32
C TYR A 108 8.69 22.37 5.21
N ALA A 109 8.35 22.66 6.47
CA ALA A 109 9.27 23.35 7.38
C ALA A 109 10.41 22.44 7.88
N SER A 110 10.13 21.16 8.14
CA SER A 110 11.14 20.23 8.67
C SER A 110 12.06 19.69 7.56
N TRP A 111 11.50 19.41 6.38
CA TRP A 111 12.27 19.02 5.20
C TRP A 111 13.14 20.16 4.66
N GLY A 112 12.69 21.42 4.76
CA GLY A 112 13.47 22.59 4.34
C GLY A 112 14.77 22.75 5.14
N ILE A 113 14.70 22.62 6.46
CA ILE A 113 15.87 22.77 7.33
C ILE A 113 16.90 21.66 7.06
N ILE A 114 16.46 20.40 7.00
CA ILE A 114 17.33 19.25 6.70
C ILE A 114 17.97 19.39 5.31
N THR A 115 17.21 19.86 4.33
CA THR A 115 17.71 20.10 2.96
C THR A 115 18.75 21.21 2.92
N ILE A 116 18.52 22.32 3.64
CA ILE A 116 19.48 23.43 3.74
C ILE A 116 20.79 22.95 4.38
N PHE A 117 20.73 22.20 5.48
CA PHE A 117 21.92 21.62 6.10
C PHE A 117 22.68 20.68 5.16
N TYR A 118 21.96 19.86 4.40
CA TYR A 118 22.55 18.95 3.42
C TYR A 118 23.29 19.72 2.30
N ILE A 119 22.68 20.78 1.76
CA ILE A 119 23.30 21.63 0.73
C ILE A 119 24.57 22.31 1.25
N ILE A 120 24.53 22.86 2.47
CA ILE A 120 25.69 23.53 3.09
C ILE A 120 26.84 22.54 3.31
N LEU A 121 26.55 21.32 3.79
CA LEU A 121 27.54 20.26 3.97
C LEU A 121 28.19 19.91 2.62
N LEU A 122 27.38 19.68 1.59
CA LEU A 122 27.86 19.30 0.26
C LEU A 122 28.73 20.39 -0.36
N ALA A 123 28.31 21.66 -0.28
CA ALA A 123 29.09 22.81 -0.73
C ALA A 123 30.43 22.92 0.02
N GLY A 124 30.44 22.72 1.34
CA GLY A 124 31.66 22.72 2.15
C GLY A 124 32.65 21.62 1.73
N LEU A 125 32.17 20.41 1.45
CA LEU A 125 33.00 19.29 0.99
C LEU A 125 33.62 19.59 -0.38
N ILE A 126 32.85 20.15 -1.31
CA ILE A 126 33.34 20.55 -2.64
C ILE A 126 34.46 21.59 -2.52
N ILE A 127 34.31 22.61 -1.66
CA ILE A 127 35.33 23.64 -1.44
C ILE A 127 36.61 23.03 -0.85
N LEU A 128 36.47 22.10 0.10
CA LEU A 128 37.61 21.43 0.72
C LEU A 128 38.40 20.61 -0.29
N VAL A 129 37.70 19.83 -1.12
CA VAL A 129 38.31 19.04 -2.20
C VAL A 129 39.00 19.96 -3.21
N TYR A 130 38.34 21.04 -3.62
CA TYR A 130 38.90 22.02 -4.56
C TYR A 130 40.18 22.66 -4.00
N PHE A 131 40.17 23.11 -2.74
CA PHE A 131 41.34 23.69 -2.09
C PHE A 131 42.48 22.68 -1.96
N TRP A 132 42.17 21.42 -1.66
CA TRP A 132 43.15 20.34 -1.57
C TRP A 132 43.83 20.07 -2.92
N ILE A 133 43.06 20.07 -4.02
CA ILE A 133 43.59 19.93 -5.38
C ILE A 133 44.54 21.09 -5.73
N ILE A 134 44.15 22.34 -5.43
CA ILE A 134 45.03 23.50 -5.65
C ILE A 134 46.32 23.37 -4.83
N ARG A 135 46.21 22.97 -3.56
CA ARG A 135 47.39 22.80 -2.68
C ARG A 135 48.32 21.71 -3.20
N LEU A 136 47.77 20.60 -3.69
CA LEU A 136 48.55 19.53 -4.33
C LEU A 136 49.26 20.02 -5.60
N TRP A 137 48.55 20.76 -6.46
CA TRP A 137 49.13 21.34 -7.67
C TRP A 137 50.25 22.35 -7.38
N LYS A 138 50.09 23.18 -6.35
CA LYS A 138 51.13 24.11 -5.91
C LYS A 138 52.35 23.36 -5.37
N ASN A 139 52.15 22.26 -4.63
CA ASN A 139 53.23 21.46 -4.07
C ASN A 139 54.00 20.69 -5.17
N THR A 140 53.31 20.14 -6.16
CA THR A 140 53.97 19.45 -7.30
C THR A 140 54.74 20.41 -8.20
N LYS A 141 54.23 21.64 -8.44
CA LYS A 141 54.97 22.67 -9.20
C LYS A 141 56.24 23.15 -8.47
N ASN A 142 56.20 23.27 -7.14
CA ASN A 142 57.39 23.59 -6.35
C ASN A 142 58.47 22.49 -6.39
N ARG A 143 58.07 21.21 -6.51
CA ARG A 143 59.02 20.10 -6.71
C ARG A 143 59.64 20.10 -8.11
N ARG A 144 58.91 20.52 -9.16
CA ARG A 144 59.44 20.63 -10.54
C ARG A 144 60.38 21.83 -10.76
N ARG A 145 60.33 22.87 -9.92
CA ARG A 145 61.26 24.03 -10.01
C ARG A 145 62.58 23.84 -9.25
N LYS A 146 62.70 22.78 -8.44
CA LYS A 146 63.90 22.46 -7.64
C LYS A 146 64.77 21.33 -8.23
N LYS A 147 64.42 20.82 -9.41
CA LYS A 147 65.17 19.82 -10.15
C LYS A 147 65.53 20.42 -11.51
#